data_AF-A0A0M0GD94-F1
#
_entry.id   AF-A0A0M0GD94-F1
#
_cell.length_a   1.000
_cell.length_b   1.000
_cell.length_c   1.000
_cell.angle_alpha   90.00
_cell.angle_beta   90.00
_cell.angle_gamma   90.00
#
_symmetry.space_group_name_H-M   'P 1'
#
loop_
_entity.id
_entity.type
_entity.pdbx_description
1 polymer ?
#
loop_
_entity_poly.entity_id
_entity_poly.type
_entity_poly.pdbx_seq_one_letter_code
_entity_poly.pdbx_strand_id
1 'polypeptide(L)'
;MGKKKIDPKERVGIISYNLHGYKMVIEDYITPIDIWVKFTYTNERIHTTWQSFKARTVRSSYDKTIYGVGYIGIGDYKVTENGKYTRQYNAWSSMMQRCYSKAHLKRQSSYIGCKVAEEWHNFQNFAKWYDENYYEANGERMHLDKDILTKGNKVYSPETCIFAPHFINCLFIRSRSRRGDLPIGVYFCDKNLINKYGCQCSSEFGKQTKLGYYSTPEEAFRVYKTFKEKVIKNIALKYQQTIPEKLYNALIKYEVKIED
;
A
#
# COMPACT_ATOMS: atom_id res chain seq x y z
N MET A 1 -11.62 37.22 43.29
CA MET A 1 -12.65 37.17 42.22
C MET A 1 -13.03 35.71 41.98
N GLY A 2 -14.20 35.27 42.46
CA GLY A 2 -14.68 33.92 42.18
C GLY A 2 -14.93 33.73 40.70
N LYS A 3 -14.40 32.63 40.10
CA LYS A 3 -14.70 32.27 38.72
C LYS A 3 -16.22 32.12 38.60
N LYS A 4 -16.87 32.95 37.77
CA LYS A 4 -18.29 32.85 37.45
C LYS A 4 -18.59 31.40 37.06
N LYS A 5 -19.48 30.73 37.80
CA LYS A 5 -19.88 29.35 37.53
C LYS A 5 -20.63 29.38 36.19
N ILE A 6 -20.04 28.79 35.14
CA ILE A 6 -20.66 28.71 33.81
C ILE A 6 -21.83 27.74 33.91
N ASP A 7 -23.02 28.13 33.47
CA ASP A 7 -24.14 27.21 33.34
C ASP A 7 -23.85 26.23 32.19
N PRO A 8 -23.81 24.91 32.45
CA PRO A 8 -23.67 23.87 31.42
C PRO A 8 -24.55 24.08 30.18
N LYS A 9 -25.77 24.61 30.35
CA LYS A 9 -26.71 24.86 29.25
C LYS A 9 -26.22 25.91 28.25
N GLU A 10 -25.39 26.86 28.68
CA GLU A 10 -24.79 27.88 27.80
C GLU A 10 -23.76 27.31 26.83
N ARG A 11 -23.28 26.08 27.06
CA ARG A 11 -22.25 25.43 26.24
C ARG A 11 -22.82 24.52 25.15
N VAL A 12 -24.06 24.04 25.33
CA VAL A 12 -24.74 23.20 24.34
C VAL A 12 -25.02 24.02 23.08
N GLY A 13 -24.83 23.41 21.90
CA GLY A 13 -25.03 24.04 20.61
C GLY A 13 -23.83 24.87 20.10
N ILE A 14 -22.77 25.04 20.90
CA ILE A 14 -21.55 25.70 20.42
C ILE A 14 -20.95 24.91 19.26
N ILE A 15 -20.68 25.63 18.16
CA ILE A 15 -20.09 25.11 16.93
C ILE A 15 -18.59 25.42 16.90
N SER A 16 -17.80 24.45 16.46
CA SER A 16 -16.38 24.61 16.15
C SER A 16 -16.01 23.72 14.97
N TYR A 17 -14.74 23.79 14.56
CA TYR A 17 -14.17 22.93 13.52
C TYR A 17 -12.89 22.30 14.06
N ASN A 18 -12.68 21.01 13.84
CA ASN A 18 -11.44 20.37 14.26
C ASN A 18 -10.22 20.87 13.45
N LEU A 19 -9.04 20.34 13.75
CA LEU A 19 -7.80 20.66 13.02
C LEU A 19 -7.82 20.24 11.54
N HIS A 20 -8.76 19.38 11.15
CA HIS A 20 -8.92 18.89 9.79
C HIS A 20 -10.08 19.58 9.03
N GLY A 21 -10.73 20.57 9.66
CA GLY A 21 -11.79 21.36 9.04
C GLY A 21 -13.20 20.77 9.13
N TYR A 22 -13.40 19.69 9.89
CA TYR A 22 -14.72 19.09 10.06
C TYR A 22 -15.51 19.78 11.16
N LYS A 23 -16.78 20.08 10.86
CA LYS A 23 -17.71 20.75 11.78
C LYS A 23 -18.10 19.84 12.93
N MET A 24 -17.98 20.38 14.14
CA MET A 24 -18.33 19.70 15.39
C MET A 24 -19.19 20.61 16.28
N VAL A 25 -20.18 20.03 16.96
CA VAL A 25 -21.15 20.74 17.79
C VAL A 25 -21.20 20.08 19.17
N ILE A 26 -21.21 20.88 20.24
CA ILE A 26 -21.46 20.35 21.59
C ILE A 26 -22.93 19.94 21.68
N GLU A 27 -23.18 18.65 21.82
CA GLU A 27 -24.53 18.10 21.95
C GLU A 27 -24.95 18.02 23.42
N ASP A 28 -24.05 17.57 24.30
CA ASP A 28 -24.25 17.58 25.75
C ASP A 28 -23.02 18.14 26.47
N TYR A 29 -23.25 18.87 27.57
CA TYR A 29 -22.20 19.39 28.43
C TYR A 29 -22.58 19.12 29.89
N ILE A 30 -21.79 18.28 30.58
CA ILE A 30 -22.00 17.98 32.00
C ILE A 30 -20.94 18.71 32.82
N THR A 31 -19.67 18.46 32.51
CA THR A 31 -18.52 19.14 33.14
C THR A 31 -17.44 19.46 32.09
N PRO A 32 -16.41 20.27 32.41
CA PRO A 32 -15.31 20.52 31.47
C PRO A 32 -14.54 19.26 31.03
N ILE A 33 -14.64 18.15 31.75
CA ILE A 33 -14.01 16.87 31.40
C ILE A 33 -15.00 15.85 30.83
N ASP A 34 -16.28 16.21 30.75
CA ASP A 34 -17.38 15.33 30.37
C ASP A 34 -18.34 16.08 29.46
N ILE A 35 -18.03 16.04 28.16
CA ILE A 35 -18.84 16.63 27.10
C ILE A 35 -19.02 15.63 25.96
N TRP A 36 -20.16 15.72 25.28
CA TRP A 36 -20.43 14.98 24.05
C TRP A 36 -20.43 15.92 22.87
N VAL A 37 -19.58 15.62 21.89
CA VAL A 37 -19.39 16.41 20.69
C VAL A 37 -19.87 15.59 19.49
N LYS A 38 -20.76 16.17 18.68
CA LYS A 38 -21.27 15.55 17.46
C LYS A 38 -20.61 16.12 16.22
N PHE A 39 -20.08 15.25 15.36
CA PHE A 39 -19.64 15.62 14.02
C PHE A 39 -20.82 15.60 13.07
N THR A 40 -21.14 16.74 12.46
CA THR A 40 -22.40 16.90 11.71
C THR A 40 -22.43 16.12 10.39
N TYR A 41 -21.27 15.76 9.84
CA TYR A 41 -21.16 15.07 8.56
C TYR A 41 -21.27 13.54 8.68
N THR A 42 -21.03 12.99 9.87
CA THR A 42 -21.13 11.55 10.17
C THR A 42 -22.20 11.21 11.21
N ASN A 43 -22.71 12.22 11.92
CA ASN A 43 -23.50 12.07 13.15
C ASN A 43 -22.77 11.32 14.28
N GLU A 44 -21.45 11.13 14.17
CA GLU A 44 -20.66 10.47 15.21
C GLU A 44 -20.61 11.33 16.47
N ARG A 45 -20.90 10.70 17.61
CA ARG A 45 -20.82 11.31 18.94
C ARG A 45 -19.52 10.89 19.60
N ILE A 46 -18.71 11.87 19.99
CA ILE A 46 -17.43 11.67 20.66
C ILE A 46 -17.50 12.22 22.08
N HIS A 47 -17.25 11.35 23.05
CA HIS A 47 -17.01 11.76 24.43
C HIS A 47 -15.62 12.37 24.55
N THR A 48 -15.54 13.57 25.12
CA THR A 48 -14.26 14.29 25.22
C THR A 48 -14.30 15.36 26.31
N THR A 49 -13.27 16.20 26.34
CA THR A 49 -13.15 17.33 27.26
C THR A 49 -13.39 18.66 26.53
N TRP A 50 -13.85 19.66 27.29
CA TRP A 50 -13.93 21.05 26.83
C TRP A 50 -12.59 21.57 26.31
N GLN A 51 -11.48 21.20 26.94
CA GLN A 51 -10.15 21.62 26.51
C GLN A 51 -9.80 21.07 25.12
N SER A 52 -10.08 19.79 24.85
CA SER A 52 -9.87 19.18 23.54
C SER A 52 -10.75 19.82 22.46
N PHE A 53 -12.02 20.10 22.78
CA PHE A 53 -12.93 20.81 21.87
C PHE A 53 -12.42 22.21 21.53
N LYS A 54 -12.03 22.99 22.55
CA LYS A 54 -11.46 24.34 22.37
C LYS A 54 -10.14 24.31 21.60
N ALA A 55 -9.29 23.32 21.85
CA ALA A 55 -8.03 23.10 21.14
C ALA A 55 -8.23 22.52 19.73
N ARG A 56 -9.46 22.20 19.34
CA ARG A 56 -9.83 21.64 18.03
C ARG A 56 -9.23 20.26 17.75
N THR A 57 -8.77 19.55 18.79
CA THR A 57 -8.07 18.26 18.67
C THR A 57 -9.00 17.06 18.68
N VAL A 58 -10.30 17.25 18.91
CA VAL A 58 -11.31 16.19 18.81
C VAL A 58 -11.34 15.65 17.39
N ARG A 59 -11.36 14.32 17.25
CA ARG A 59 -11.36 13.64 15.95
C ARG A 59 -12.59 12.74 15.81
N SER A 60 -13.11 12.68 14.61
CA SER A 60 -14.06 11.65 14.17
C SER A 60 -13.27 10.43 13.67
N SER A 61 -13.84 9.24 13.83
CA SER A 61 -13.31 8.01 13.23
C SER A 61 -13.26 8.09 11.69
N TYR A 62 -14.03 9.00 11.09
CA TYR A 62 -14.11 9.23 9.65
C TYR A 62 -13.30 10.45 9.18
N ASP A 63 -12.54 11.11 10.06
CA ASP A 63 -11.64 12.18 9.64
C ASP A 63 -10.57 11.60 8.70
N LYS A 64 -10.48 12.13 7.48
CA LYS A 64 -9.46 11.75 6.48
C LYS A 64 -8.06 12.23 6.85
N THR A 65 -7.51 11.65 7.91
CA THR A 65 -6.25 12.05 8.53
C THR A 65 -5.02 11.43 7.87
N ILE A 66 -5.19 10.38 7.07
CA ILE A 66 -4.08 9.67 6.42
C ILE A 66 -3.98 10.11 4.97
N TYR A 67 -3.00 10.98 4.70
CA TYR A 67 -2.72 11.58 3.40
C TYR A 67 -3.95 12.24 2.72
N GLY A 68 -4.91 12.73 3.52
CA GLY A 68 -6.11 13.42 3.04
C GLY A 68 -7.20 12.52 2.44
N VAL A 69 -7.02 11.19 2.47
CA VAL A 69 -7.97 10.22 1.90
C VAL A 69 -8.34 9.11 2.88
N GLY A 70 -7.35 8.54 3.58
CA GLY A 70 -7.56 7.43 4.50
C GLY A 70 -8.08 7.89 5.87
N TYR A 71 -8.93 7.06 6.47
CA TYR A 71 -9.52 7.25 7.78
C TYR A 71 -9.61 5.91 8.53
N ILE A 72 -9.72 5.95 9.86
CA ILE A 72 -9.64 4.75 10.69
C ILE A 72 -10.94 3.94 10.64
N GLY A 73 -12.08 4.60 10.60
CA GLY A 73 -13.41 4.00 10.66
C GLY A 73 -13.76 3.46 12.05
N ILE A 74 -15.03 3.07 12.22
CA ILE A 74 -15.52 2.40 13.43
C ILE A 74 -15.46 0.90 13.22
N GLY A 75 -14.79 0.17 14.11
CA GLY A 75 -14.70 -1.29 14.10
C GLY A 75 -13.69 -1.82 15.11
N ASP A 76 -13.48 -3.13 15.09
CA ASP A 76 -12.70 -3.85 16.11
C ASP A 76 -11.18 -3.78 15.89
N TYR A 77 -10.73 -3.34 14.71
CA TYR A 77 -9.32 -3.33 14.36
C TYR A 77 -8.59 -2.15 14.98
N LYS A 78 -7.61 -2.47 15.82
CA LYS A 78 -6.76 -1.50 16.50
C LYS A 78 -5.64 -1.01 15.59
N VAL A 79 -5.38 0.30 15.64
CA VAL A 79 -4.21 0.92 15.00
C VAL A 79 -2.92 0.55 15.74
N THR A 80 -2.97 0.50 17.07
CA THR A 80 -1.85 0.16 17.94
C THR A 80 -2.22 -0.90 18.97
N GLU A 81 -1.25 -1.76 19.28
CA GLU A 81 -1.31 -2.72 20.37
C GLU A 81 0.02 -2.70 21.14
N ASN A 82 -0.03 -2.65 22.46
CA ASN A 82 1.16 -2.56 23.34
C ASN A 82 2.15 -1.44 22.91
N GLY A 83 1.61 -0.27 22.53
CA GLY A 83 2.40 0.89 22.09
C GLY A 83 3.04 0.77 20.71
N LYS A 84 2.76 -0.29 19.95
CA LYS A 84 3.28 -0.51 18.59
C LYS A 84 2.15 -0.55 17.57
N TYR A 85 2.40 -0.09 16.36
CA TYR A 85 1.43 -0.23 15.26
C TYR A 85 1.19 -1.71 14.92
N THR A 86 -0.07 -2.07 14.70
CA THR A 86 -0.45 -3.43 14.28
C THR A 86 0.08 -3.76 12.89
N ARG A 87 0.17 -5.06 12.54
CA ARG A 87 0.65 -5.49 11.21
C ARG A 87 -0.26 -4.95 10.10
N GLN A 88 -1.56 -5.01 10.32
CA GLN A 88 -2.61 -4.48 9.46
C GLN A 88 -2.39 -3.00 9.20
N TYR A 89 -2.23 -2.19 10.26
CA TYR A 89 -2.06 -0.75 10.12
C TYR A 89 -0.74 -0.40 9.41
N ASN A 90 0.34 -1.10 9.70
CA ASN A 90 1.62 -0.90 9.02
C ASN A 90 1.51 -1.18 7.51
N ALA A 91 0.84 -2.26 7.12
CA ALA A 91 0.62 -2.59 5.71
C ALA A 91 -0.27 -1.55 5.02
N TRP A 92 -1.39 -1.18 5.66
CA TRP A 92 -2.33 -0.19 5.15
C TRP A 92 -1.70 1.21 4.99
N SER A 93 -1.04 1.70 6.04
CA SER A 93 -0.39 3.02 6.04
C SER A 93 0.77 3.08 5.04
N SER A 94 1.50 1.98 4.86
CA SER A 94 2.54 1.87 3.81
C SER A 94 1.92 1.93 2.41
N MET A 95 0.82 1.22 2.16
CA MET A 95 0.07 1.29 0.91
C MET A 95 -0.42 2.72 0.62
N MET A 96 -1.02 3.38 1.62
CA MET A 96 -1.47 4.76 1.54
C MET A 96 -0.31 5.73 1.24
N GLN A 97 0.84 5.54 1.90
CA GLN A 97 2.03 6.35 1.64
C GLN A 97 2.49 6.25 0.19
N ARG A 98 2.55 5.04 -0.36
CA ARG A 98 2.99 4.80 -1.75
C ARG A 98 2.11 5.55 -2.75
N CYS A 99 0.80 5.64 -2.49
CA CYS A 99 -0.15 6.26 -3.42
C CYS A 99 -0.27 7.78 -3.24
N TYR A 100 -0.18 8.30 -2.02
CA TYR A 100 -0.64 9.66 -1.71
C TYR A 100 0.40 10.57 -1.05
N SER A 101 1.54 10.03 -0.58
CA SER A 101 2.59 10.88 -0.02
C SER A 101 3.38 11.58 -1.12
N LYS A 102 3.25 12.91 -1.19
CA LYS A 102 4.01 13.76 -2.14
C LYS A 102 5.52 13.51 -2.06
N ALA A 103 6.07 13.40 -0.85
CA ALA A 103 7.49 13.13 -0.64
C ALA A 103 7.90 11.74 -1.14
N HIS A 104 7.05 10.73 -0.93
CA HIS A 104 7.30 9.38 -1.42
C HIS A 104 7.26 9.34 -2.96
N LEU A 105 6.23 9.92 -3.57
CA LEU A 105 6.06 9.97 -5.02
C LEU A 105 7.20 10.70 -5.74
N LYS A 106 7.76 11.75 -5.12
CA LYS A 106 8.95 12.45 -5.64
C LYS A 106 10.18 11.55 -5.67
N ARG A 107 10.34 10.66 -4.69
CA ARG A 107 11.47 9.72 -4.58
C ARG A 107 11.26 8.43 -5.38
N GLN A 108 10.01 7.99 -5.53
CA GLN A 108 9.62 6.71 -6.12
C GLN A 108 8.55 6.96 -7.20
N SER A 109 9.00 7.44 -8.36
CA SER A 109 8.13 7.82 -9.46
C SER A 109 7.31 6.67 -10.06
N SER A 110 7.71 5.41 -9.82
CA SER A 110 6.96 4.22 -10.23
C SER A 110 5.54 4.16 -9.65
N TYR A 111 5.33 4.77 -8.47
CA TYR A 111 4.03 4.86 -7.82
C TYR A 111 3.18 6.03 -8.29
N ILE A 112 3.68 6.91 -9.16
CA ILE A 112 2.87 7.98 -9.74
C ILE A 112 1.68 7.36 -10.49
N GLY A 113 0.50 7.96 -10.25
CA GLY A 113 -0.78 7.48 -10.75
C GLY A 113 -1.39 6.32 -9.96
N CYS A 114 -0.70 5.77 -8.96
CA CYS A 114 -1.28 4.72 -8.12
C CYS A 114 -2.35 5.28 -7.19
N LYS A 115 -3.43 4.51 -6.99
CA LYS A 115 -4.55 4.83 -6.12
C LYS A 115 -4.92 3.63 -5.26
N VAL A 116 -5.74 3.85 -4.25
CA VAL A 116 -6.34 2.83 -3.39
C VAL A 116 -7.85 2.85 -3.62
N ALA A 117 -8.48 1.69 -3.76
CA ALA A 117 -9.94 1.54 -3.86
C ALA A 117 -10.64 2.24 -2.69
N GLU A 118 -11.81 2.83 -2.94
CA GLU A 118 -12.49 3.69 -1.96
C GLU A 118 -12.84 2.95 -0.67
N GLU A 119 -13.27 1.69 -0.77
CA GLU A 119 -13.51 0.82 0.37
C GLU A 119 -12.29 0.64 1.28
N TRP A 120 -11.07 0.68 0.73
CA TRP A 120 -9.82 0.61 1.47
C TRP A 120 -9.32 1.96 1.97
N HIS A 121 -10.06 3.05 1.73
CA HIS A 121 -9.83 4.32 2.45
C HIS A 121 -10.20 4.18 3.93
N ASN A 122 -11.11 3.26 4.25
CA ASN A 122 -11.38 2.84 5.62
C ASN A 122 -10.38 1.76 6.07
N PHE A 123 -9.61 2.04 7.12
CA PHE A 123 -8.68 1.07 7.70
C PHE A 123 -9.39 -0.21 8.17
N GLN A 124 -10.61 -0.15 8.74
CA GLN A 124 -11.33 -1.34 9.19
C GLN A 124 -11.56 -2.35 8.05
N ASN A 125 -11.97 -1.85 6.88
CA ASN A 125 -12.23 -2.69 5.71
C ASN A 125 -10.96 -3.36 5.22
N PHE A 126 -9.85 -2.61 5.14
CA PHE A 126 -8.56 -3.20 4.77
C PHE A 126 -8.07 -4.19 5.82
N ALA A 127 -8.20 -3.90 7.12
CA ALA A 127 -7.74 -4.76 8.19
C ALA A 127 -8.51 -6.10 8.23
N LYS A 128 -9.81 -6.07 7.95
CA LYS A 128 -10.60 -7.28 7.72
C LYS A 128 -10.08 -8.11 6.55
N TRP A 129 -9.92 -7.47 5.38
CA TRP A 129 -9.36 -8.15 4.21
C TRP A 129 -7.95 -8.70 4.48
N TYR A 130 -7.13 -7.96 5.22
CA TYR A 130 -5.79 -8.37 5.63
C TYR A 130 -5.85 -9.69 6.38
N ASP A 131 -6.68 -9.80 7.42
CA ASP A 131 -6.76 -11.01 8.23
C ASP A 131 -7.30 -12.22 7.45
N GLU A 132 -8.19 -11.98 6.50
CA GLU A 132 -8.74 -13.03 5.62
C GLU A 132 -7.76 -13.52 4.55
N ASN A 133 -6.79 -12.69 4.15
CA ASN A 133 -5.91 -12.97 3.00
C ASN A 133 -4.43 -13.09 3.35
N TYR A 134 -4.02 -12.70 4.56
CA TYR A 134 -2.65 -12.80 5.01
C TYR A 134 -2.32 -14.24 5.36
N TYR A 135 -1.14 -14.67 4.92
CA TYR A 135 -0.58 -15.99 5.21
C TYR A 135 0.92 -15.83 5.38
N GLU A 136 1.59 -16.78 6.04
CA GLU A 136 3.04 -16.82 6.13
C GLU A 136 3.56 -17.97 5.28
N ALA A 137 4.70 -17.77 4.60
CA ALA A 137 5.29 -18.78 3.75
C ALA A 137 6.80 -18.82 3.96
N ASN A 138 7.33 -20.00 4.29
CA ASN A 138 8.77 -20.29 4.37
C ASN A 138 9.58 -19.32 5.26
N GLY A 139 8.96 -18.75 6.31
CA GLY A 139 9.59 -17.76 7.19
C GLY A 139 9.94 -16.44 6.51
N GLU A 140 9.45 -16.19 5.30
CA GLU A 140 9.69 -14.95 4.57
C GLU A 140 8.77 -13.82 5.01
N ARG A 141 9.27 -12.59 4.83
CA ARG A 141 8.45 -11.40 4.95
C ARG A 141 7.46 -11.34 3.80
N MET A 142 6.20 -11.16 4.13
CA MET A 142 5.11 -11.02 3.16
C MET A 142 4.91 -9.57 2.75
N HIS A 143 4.71 -9.35 1.45
CA HIS A 143 4.57 -8.05 0.82
C HIS A 143 3.22 -7.96 0.13
N LEU A 144 2.46 -6.89 0.40
CA LEU A 144 1.25 -6.56 -0.35
C LEU A 144 1.62 -5.98 -1.72
N ASP A 145 1.20 -6.66 -2.78
CA ASP A 145 1.44 -6.25 -4.17
C ASP A 145 0.12 -6.13 -4.96
N LYS A 146 0.07 -5.24 -5.96
CA LYS A 146 -1.11 -4.99 -6.81
C LYS A 146 -0.93 -5.39 -8.27
N ASP A 147 0.31 -5.71 -8.66
CA ASP A 147 0.76 -5.86 -10.04
C ASP A 147 0.95 -7.33 -10.43
N ILE A 148 1.15 -8.23 -9.46
CA ILE A 148 1.34 -9.67 -9.70
C ILE A 148 0.11 -10.28 -10.39
N LEU A 149 -1.09 -9.97 -9.89
CA LEU A 149 -2.33 -10.49 -10.45
C LEU A 149 -2.76 -9.75 -11.72
N THR A 150 -2.43 -8.46 -11.82
CA THR A 150 -2.86 -7.59 -12.91
C THR A 150 -1.71 -6.69 -13.32
N LYS A 151 -1.04 -7.08 -14.41
CA LYS A 151 0.16 -6.43 -14.91
C LYS A 151 -0.08 -4.98 -15.29
N GLY A 152 0.73 -4.06 -14.76
CA GLY A 152 0.62 -2.63 -15.07
C GLY A 152 -0.54 -1.92 -14.34
N ASN A 153 -1.20 -2.61 -13.40
CA ASN A 153 -2.24 -2.05 -12.58
C ASN A 153 -1.74 -0.84 -11.77
N LYS A 154 -2.66 0.08 -11.47
CA LYS A 154 -2.42 1.29 -10.68
C LYS A 154 -3.33 1.39 -9.47
N VAL A 155 -4.22 0.43 -9.23
CA VAL A 155 -5.17 0.50 -8.12
C VAL A 155 -4.87 -0.61 -7.11
N TYR A 156 -4.64 -0.27 -5.85
CA TYR A 156 -4.68 -1.24 -4.76
C TYR A 156 -6.14 -1.51 -4.40
N SER A 157 -6.58 -2.77 -4.50
CA SER A 157 -7.97 -3.22 -4.25
C SER A 157 -7.98 -4.70 -3.86
N PRO A 158 -9.03 -5.23 -3.22
CA PRO A 158 -9.14 -6.66 -2.91
C PRO A 158 -8.95 -7.58 -4.11
N GLU A 159 -9.40 -7.14 -5.28
CA GLU A 159 -9.43 -7.95 -6.50
C GLU A 159 -8.02 -8.09 -7.08
N THR A 160 -7.27 -6.98 -7.09
CA THR A 160 -5.95 -6.88 -7.72
C THR A 160 -4.80 -7.17 -6.78
N CYS A 161 -5.02 -7.04 -5.46
CA CYS A 161 -3.96 -7.23 -4.48
C CYS A 161 -3.81 -8.66 -4.01
N ILE A 162 -2.59 -9.01 -3.66
CA ILE A 162 -2.23 -10.27 -3.04
C ILE A 162 -1.01 -10.09 -2.15
N PHE A 163 -0.94 -10.85 -1.05
CA PHE A 163 0.31 -10.99 -0.31
C PHE A 163 1.21 -11.98 -1.06
N ALA A 164 2.48 -11.63 -1.22
CA ALA A 164 3.48 -12.51 -1.79
C ALA A 164 4.75 -12.50 -0.92
N PRO A 165 5.47 -13.63 -0.82
CA PRO A 165 6.79 -13.67 -0.23
C PRO A 165 7.71 -12.64 -0.88
N HIS A 166 8.60 -12.04 -0.09
CA HIS A 166 9.54 -11.03 -0.55
C HIS A 166 10.30 -11.48 -1.81
N PHE A 167 10.76 -12.74 -1.82
CA PHE A 167 11.48 -13.31 -2.96
C PHE A 167 10.63 -13.31 -4.24
N ILE A 168 9.37 -13.76 -4.16
CA ILE A 168 8.43 -13.75 -5.29
C ILE A 168 8.18 -12.32 -5.76
N ASN A 169 7.91 -11.39 -4.85
CA ASN A 169 7.68 -9.99 -5.18
C ASN A 169 8.87 -9.36 -5.93
N CYS A 170 10.10 -9.70 -5.54
CA CYS A 170 11.32 -9.23 -6.19
C CYS A 170 11.47 -9.70 -7.64
N LEU A 171 10.83 -10.82 -8.04
CA LEU A 171 10.83 -11.27 -9.43
C LEU A 171 10.14 -10.28 -10.37
N PHE A 172 9.20 -9.48 -9.86
CA PHE A 172 8.36 -8.58 -10.65
C PHE A 172 8.82 -7.12 -10.63
N ILE A 173 9.89 -6.81 -9.89
CA ILE A 173 10.47 -5.47 -9.86
C ILE A 173 11.05 -5.13 -11.24
N ARG A 174 10.52 -4.07 -11.86
CA ARG A 174 11.01 -3.54 -13.14
C ARG A 174 11.93 -2.35 -12.90
N SER A 175 13.17 -2.42 -13.39
CA SER A 175 14.06 -1.27 -13.45
C SER A 175 14.00 -0.65 -14.85
N ARG A 176 13.13 0.36 -15.01
CA ARG A 176 13.00 1.08 -16.30
C ARG A 176 14.12 2.07 -16.55
N SER A 177 14.71 2.66 -15.50
CA SER A 177 15.56 3.85 -15.63
C SER A 177 16.92 3.64 -16.29
N ARG A 178 17.45 2.41 -16.31
CA ARG A 178 18.83 2.14 -16.79
C ARG A 178 18.94 1.62 -18.22
N ARG A 179 17.84 1.23 -18.87
CA ARG A 179 17.87 0.47 -20.15
C ARG A 179 17.59 1.30 -21.41
N GLY A 180 17.08 2.53 -21.27
CA GLY A 180 16.57 3.31 -22.41
C GLY A 180 15.39 2.60 -23.10
N ASP A 181 15.44 2.51 -24.43
CA ASP A 181 14.40 1.91 -25.28
C ASP A 181 14.55 0.38 -25.45
N LEU A 182 15.55 -0.23 -24.81
CA LEU A 182 15.78 -1.66 -24.93
C LEU A 182 14.73 -2.50 -24.18
N PRO A 183 14.40 -3.70 -24.68
CA PRO A 183 13.54 -4.64 -23.99
C PRO A 183 14.05 -4.98 -22.58
N ILE A 184 13.14 -5.43 -21.71
CA ILE A 184 13.51 -5.77 -20.33
C ILE A 184 14.56 -6.88 -20.32
N GLY A 185 15.56 -6.73 -19.44
CA GLY A 185 16.65 -7.69 -19.31
C GLY A 185 17.72 -7.62 -20.40
N VAL A 186 17.56 -6.76 -21.41
CA VAL A 186 18.52 -6.52 -22.49
C VAL A 186 19.34 -5.26 -22.20
N TYR A 187 20.63 -5.29 -22.55
CA TYR A 187 21.54 -4.15 -22.47
C TYR A 187 22.49 -4.14 -23.67
N PHE A 188 22.94 -2.95 -24.06
CA PHE A 188 23.94 -2.79 -25.11
C PHE A 188 25.36 -2.94 -24.54
N CYS A 189 26.23 -3.70 -25.21
CA CYS A 189 27.61 -3.89 -24.82
C CYS A 189 28.55 -3.27 -25.86
N ASP A 190 29.16 -2.14 -25.51
CA ASP A 190 30.10 -1.41 -26.39
C ASP A 190 31.57 -1.83 -26.21
N LYS A 191 31.84 -2.77 -25.29
CA LYS A 191 33.21 -3.25 -25.06
C LYS A 191 33.59 -4.30 -26.10
N ASN A 192 34.55 -3.96 -26.95
CA ASN A 192 35.24 -4.81 -27.96
C ASN A 192 34.65 -4.87 -29.38
N LEU A 193 33.98 -3.82 -29.88
CA LEU A 193 33.65 -3.65 -31.32
C LEU A 193 32.78 -4.74 -31.96
N ILE A 194 32.13 -5.59 -31.16
CA ILE A 194 31.06 -6.46 -31.66
C ILE A 194 29.76 -5.87 -31.15
N ASN A 195 29.09 -5.07 -31.99
CA ASN A 195 27.76 -4.50 -31.74
C ASN A 195 26.79 -5.61 -31.32
N LYS A 196 26.71 -5.88 -30.01
CA LYS A 196 26.00 -7.02 -29.46
C LYS A 196 25.12 -6.60 -28.30
N TYR A 197 23.96 -7.23 -28.26
CA TYR A 197 22.96 -7.07 -27.22
C TYR A 197 23.15 -8.20 -26.20
N GLY A 198 23.54 -7.83 -24.99
CA GLY A 198 23.61 -8.75 -23.87
C GLY A 198 22.26 -8.90 -23.21
N CYS A 199 21.98 -10.07 -22.64
CA CYS A 199 20.83 -10.22 -21.74
C CYS A 199 21.20 -10.88 -20.42
N GLN A 200 20.50 -10.50 -19.36
CA GLN A 200 20.71 -11.00 -18.01
C GLN A 200 19.39 -11.06 -17.23
N CYS A 201 19.27 -12.04 -16.35
CA CYS A 201 18.10 -12.22 -15.50
C CYS A 201 18.53 -12.68 -14.09
N SER A 202 17.74 -12.35 -13.08
CA SER A 202 17.89 -12.95 -11.76
C SER A 202 17.50 -14.43 -11.82
N SER A 203 18.32 -15.29 -11.22
CA SER A 203 18.08 -16.72 -11.09
C SER A 203 17.13 -17.04 -9.94
N GLU A 204 16.81 -18.33 -9.79
CA GLU A 204 16.01 -18.87 -8.68
C GLU A 204 16.61 -18.66 -7.29
N PHE A 205 17.85 -18.18 -7.22
CA PHE A 205 18.57 -17.86 -5.98
C PHE A 205 18.74 -16.35 -5.77
N GLY A 206 18.10 -15.52 -6.60
CA GLY A 206 18.21 -14.06 -6.54
C GLY A 206 19.50 -13.49 -7.16
N LYS A 207 20.44 -14.35 -7.59
CA LYS A 207 21.71 -13.93 -8.21
C LYS A 207 21.49 -13.57 -9.67
N GLN A 208 22.14 -12.49 -10.12
CA GLN A 208 22.11 -12.10 -11.53
C GLN A 208 22.94 -13.07 -12.38
N THR A 209 22.32 -13.62 -13.42
CA THR A 209 22.91 -14.54 -14.39
C THR A 209 22.96 -13.87 -15.77
N LYS A 210 24.15 -13.87 -16.40
CA LYS A 210 24.33 -13.47 -17.79
C LYS A 210 23.88 -14.63 -18.68
N LEU A 211 22.99 -14.34 -19.63
CA LEU A 211 22.37 -15.36 -20.50
C LEU A 211 23.04 -15.46 -21.87
N GLY A 212 23.83 -14.44 -22.26
CA GLY A 212 24.58 -14.45 -23.51
C GLY A 212 24.59 -13.09 -24.18
N TYR A 213 25.13 -13.08 -25.41
CA TYR A 213 25.20 -11.92 -26.29
C TYR A 213 24.66 -12.30 -27.67
N TYR A 214 23.87 -11.41 -28.26
CA TYR A 214 23.10 -11.64 -29.49
C TYR A 214 23.25 -10.47 -30.46
N SER A 215 22.88 -10.67 -31.72
CA SER A 215 23.05 -9.68 -32.78
C SER A 215 21.97 -8.61 -32.74
N THR A 216 20.77 -8.95 -32.27
CA THR A 216 19.62 -8.04 -32.18
C THR A 216 19.04 -7.98 -30.76
N PRO A 217 18.37 -6.87 -30.39
CA PRO A 217 17.70 -6.78 -29.09
C PRO A 217 16.54 -7.77 -28.98
N GLU A 218 15.88 -8.13 -30.09
CA GLU A 218 14.78 -9.10 -30.14
C GLU A 218 15.27 -10.52 -29.83
N GLU A 219 16.42 -10.93 -30.38
CA GLU A 219 17.04 -12.21 -30.06
C GLU A 219 17.42 -12.30 -28.58
N ALA A 220 18.07 -11.26 -28.06
CA ALA A 220 18.43 -11.18 -26.64
C ALA A 220 17.17 -11.24 -25.75
N PHE A 221 16.10 -10.55 -26.15
CA PHE A 221 14.83 -10.56 -25.42
C PHE A 221 14.16 -11.93 -25.43
N ARG A 222 14.17 -12.67 -26.55
CA ARG A 222 13.59 -14.03 -26.61
C ARG A 222 14.25 -15.00 -25.63
N VAL A 223 15.57 -14.90 -25.48
CA VAL A 223 16.32 -15.71 -24.50
C VAL A 223 15.99 -15.28 -23.08
N TYR A 224 15.96 -13.97 -22.82
CA TYR A 224 15.53 -13.43 -21.53
C TYR A 224 14.12 -13.90 -21.15
N LYS A 225 13.15 -13.79 -22.07
CA LYS A 225 11.75 -14.19 -21.89
C LYS A 225 11.66 -15.65 -21.45
N THR A 226 12.24 -16.55 -22.25
CA THR A 226 12.24 -17.99 -21.98
C THR A 226 12.84 -18.30 -20.61
N PHE A 227 13.99 -17.69 -20.29
CA PHE A 227 14.66 -17.91 -19.01
C PHE A 227 13.84 -17.36 -17.83
N LYS A 228 13.32 -16.13 -17.93
CA LYS A 228 12.56 -15.47 -16.87
C LYS A 228 11.27 -16.24 -16.56
N GLU A 229 10.53 -16.65 -17.57
CA GLU A 229 9.31 -17.43 -17.40
C GLU A 229 9.59 -18.80 -16.78
N LYS A 230 10.68 -19.47 -17.20
CA LYS A 230 11.13 -20.72 -16.58
C LYS A 230 11.43 -20.54 -15.09
N VAL A 231 12.19 -19.51 -14.72
CA VAL A 231 12.51 -19.19 -13.32
C VAL A 231 11.24 -18.94 -12.51
N ILE A 232 10.29 -18.14 -13.03
CA ILE A 232 9.03 -17.86 -12.34
C ILE A 232 8.22 -19.15 -12.13
N LYS A 233 8.13 -20.02 -13.14
CA LYS A 233 7.43 -21.31 -13.05
C LYS A 233 8.08 -22.24 -12.03
N ASN A 234 9.41 -22.33 -12.02
CA ASN A 234 10.14 -23.13 -11.03
C ASN A 234 9.91 -22.62 -9.60
N ILE A 235 9.88 -21.30 -9.42
CA ILE A 235 9.55 -20.69 -8.12
C ILE A 235 8.08 -20.96 -7.75
N ALA A 236 7.15 -20.87 -8.70
CA ALA A 236 5.76 -21.22 -8.45
C ALA A 236 5.61 -22.65 -7.91
N LEU A 237 6.28 -23.61 -8.54
CA LEU A 237 6.30 -25.01 -8.10
C LEU A 237 6.91 -25.17 -6.70
N LYS A 238 8.03 -24.49 -6.43
CA LYS A 238 8.69 -24.51 -5.11
C LYS A 238 7.77 -24.01 -3.99
N TYR A 239 6.91 -23.03 -4.28
CA TYR A 239 6.03 -22.41 -3.30
C TYR A 239 4.59 -22.95 -3.36
N GLN A 240 4.29 -23.92 -4.23
CA GLN A 240 2.92 -24.36 -4.53
C GLN A 240 2.10 -24.73 -3.29
N GLN A 241 2.74 -25.32 -2.27
CA GLN A 241 2.07 -25.75 -1.05
C GLN A 241 1.97 -24.65 0.03
N THR A 242 2.65 -23.52 -0.15
CA THR A 242 2.77 -22.46 0.87
C THR A 242 2.20 -21.11 0.42
N ILE A 243 1.75 -21.00 -0.84
CA ILE A 243 1.09 -19.81 -1.36
C ILE A 243 -0.35 -20.13 -1.78
N PRO A 244 -1.27 -19.14 -1.75
CA PRO A 244 -2.61 -19.30 -2.26
C PRO A 244 -2.63 -19.70 -3.73
N GLU A 245 -3.63 -20.50 -4.10
CA GLU A 245 -3.82 -20.98 -5.48
C GLU A 245 -3.90 -19.81 -6.47
N LYS A 246 -4.53 -18.69 -6.07
CA LYS A 246 -4.60 -17.45 -6.87
C LYS A 246 -3.21 -16.92 -7.23
N LEU A 247 -2.27 -16.93 -6.29
CA LEU A 247 -0.89 -16.51 -6.55
C LEU A 247 -0.19 -17.52 -7.46
N TYR A 248 -0.26 -18.81 -7.12
CA TYR A 248 0.35 -19.88 -7.92
C TYR A 248 -0.09 -19.82 -9.39
N ASN A 249 -1.39 -19.72 -9.62
CA ASN A 249 -1.97 -19.64 -10.96
C ASN A 249 -1.49 -18.39 -11.73
N ALA A 250 -1.33 -17.25 -11.05
CA ALA A 250 -0.78 -16.04 -11.66
C ALA A 250 0.69 -16.22 -12.07
N LEU A 251 1.50 -16.90 -11.26
CA LEU A 251 2.90 -17.20 -11.58
C LEU A 251 3.03 -18.17 -12.76
N ILE A 252 2.23 -19.23 -12.79
CA ILE A 252 2.27 -20.24 -13.87
C ILE A 252 1.85 -19.64 -15.22
N LYS A 253 0.84 -18.75 -15.21
CA LYS A 253 0.33 -18.06 -16.41
C LYS A 253 1.15 -16.82 -16.79
N TYR A 254 2.18 -16.47 -16.02
CA TYR A 254 2.92 -15.24 -16.25
C TYR A 254 3.67 -15.28 -17.58
N GLU A 255 3.46 -14.23 -18.38
CA GLU A 255 4.12 -14.03 -19.67
C GLU A 255 4.89 -12.70 -19.68
N VAL A 256 6.14 -12.75 -20.14
CA VAL A 256 6.96 -11.56 -20.40
C VAL A 256 6.67 -11.06 -21.81
N LYS A 257 6.38 -9.77 -21.93
CA LYS A 257 6.10 -9.08 -23.18
C LYS A 257 7.25 -8.13 -23.50
N ILE A 258 7.52 -7.89 -24.79
CA ILE A 258 8.67 -7.08 -25.20
C ILE A 258 8.51 -5.62 -24.78
N GLU A 259 7.26 -5.16 -24.66
CA GLU A 259 6.88 -3.80 -24.25
C GLU A 259 6.93 -3.56 -22.73
N ASP A 260 7.32 -4.56 -21.93
CA ASP A 260 7.30 -4.49 -20.46
C ASP A 260 8.23 -3.46 -19.82
#